data_AF-A0A920IZA0-F1
#
_entry.id   AF-A0A920IZA0-F1
#
_cell.length_a   1.000
_cell.length_b   1.000
_cell.length_c   1.000
_cell.angle_alpha   90.00
_cell.angle_beta   90.00
_cell.angle_gamma   90.00
#
_symmetry.space_group_name_H-M   'P 1'
#
loop_
_entity.id
_entity.type
_entity.pdbx_description
1 polymer ?
#
loop_
_entity_poly.entity_id
_entity_poly.type
_entity_poly.pdbx_seq_one_letter_code
_entity_poly.pdbx_strand_id
1 'polypeptide(L)'
;MNEKYIAFSNSKIEWIFSEEINKKEYKVIVSLSAVGDLIKRNNNEISSIYEKLVREALNIPKTTKTLDFLIVRSPKATQTTFIDIKNKHNLYFAGDWTINNLPNTMETAVLSSKKLLVNFF
;
A
#
# COMPACT_ATOMS: atom_id res chain seq x y z
N MET A 1 -6.81 20.58 8.04
CA MET A 1 -6.88 20.05 6.67
C MET A 1 -8.05 19.08 6.66
N ASN A 2 -9.11 19.32 5.87
CA ASN A 2 -10.35 18.49 5.91
C ASN A 2 -10.28 17.25 5.00
N GLU A 3 -9.20 17.09 4.24
CA GLU A 3 -8.99 15.93 3.37
C GLU A 3 -8.34 14.80 4.16
N LYS A 4 -8.91 13.59 4.04
CA LYS A 4 -8.42 12.39 4.72
C LYS A 4 -7.16 11.80 4.08
N TYR A 5 -6.87 12.20 2.84
CA TYR A 5 -5.72 11.75 2.08
C TYR A 5 -5.28 12.78 1.04
N ILE A 6 -4.04 12.69 0.60
CA ILE A 6 -3.48 13.45 -0.53
C ILE A 6 -2.82 12.45 -1.48
N ALA A 7 -3.16 12.57 -2.76
CA ALA A 7 -2.54 11.79 -3.82
C ALA A 7 -1.55 12.68 -4.59
N PHE A 8 -0.37 12.15 -4.88
CA PHE A 8 0.64 12.86 -5.65
C PHE A 8 0.92 12.08 -6.94
N SER A 9 0.81 12.77 -8.08
CA SER A 9 1.29 12.27 -9.36
C SER A 9 2.77 12.62 -9.54
N ASN A 10 3.56 11.72 -10.13
CA ASN A 10 4.99 11.95 -10.44
C ASN A 10 5.86 12.34 -9.22
N SER A 11 5.55 11.81 -8.04
CA SER A 11 6.32 12.02 -6.82
C SER A 11 6.85 10.69 -6.28
N LYS A 12 7.92 10.75 -5.47
CA LYS A 12 8.42 9.59 -4.71
C LYS A 12 7.47 9.18 -3.58
N ILE A 13 6.54 10.06 -3.22
CA ILE A 13 5.39 9.76 -2.37
C ILE A 13 4.19 9.60 -3.31
N GLU A 14 3.45 8.51 -3.20
CA GLU A 14 2.24 8.29 -4.02
C GLU A 14 0.99 8.73 -3.24
N TRP A 15 0.84 8.19 -2.02
CA TRP A 15 -0.31 8.47 -1.17
C TRP A 15 0.13 8.85 0.22
N ILE A 16 -0.47 9.92 0.74
CA ILE A 16 -0.37 10.30 2.16
C ILE A 16 -1.76 10.21 2.77
N PHE A 17 -1.85 9.54 3.91
CA PHE A 17 -3.02 9.57 4.78
C PHE A 17 -2.63 10.19 6.11
N SER A 18 -3.57 10.87 6.76
CA SER A 18 -3.36 11.43 8.08
C SER A 18 -4.52 11.11 9.01
N GLU A 19 -4.20 10.76 10.24
CA GLU A 19 -5.14 10.49 11.31
C GLU A 19 -4.77 11.37 12.51
N GLU A 20 -5.70 12.21 12.97
CA GLU A 20 -5.54 12.95 14.22
C GLU A 20 -5.68 11.98 15.39
N ILE A 21 -4.61 11.78 16.15
CA ILE A 21 -4.65 10.97 17.39
C ILE A 21 -5.23 11.84 18.52
N ASN A 22 -4.80 13.10 18.57
CA ASN A 22 -5.35 14.15 19.42
C ASN A 22 -4.97 15.53 18.85
N LYS A 23 -5.40 16.61 19.50
CA LYS A 23 -5.19 18.00 19.04
C LYS A 23 -3.74 18.39 18.71
N LYS A 24 -2.74 17.63 19.18
CA LYS A 24 -1.31 17.92 19.00
C LYS A 24 -0.54 16.82 18.29
N GLU A 25 -1.15 15.67 18.04
CA GLU A 25 -0.48 14.48 17.52
C GLU A 25 -1.23 13.91 16.33
N TYR A 26 -0.47 13.67 15.26
CA TYR A 26 -0.98 13.15 14.02
C TYR A 26 -0.17 11.92 13.61
N LYS A 27 -0.87 10.89 13.19
CA LYS A 27 -0.27 9.73 12.52
C LYS A 27 -0.33 9.98 11.02
N VAL A 28 0.83 9.98 10.37
CA VAL A 28 0.94 10.13 8.92
C VAL A 28 1.36 8.80 8.33
N ILE A 29 0.63 8.33 7.32
CA ILE A 29 0.86 7.07 6.64
C ILE A 29 1.25 7.39 5.20
N VAL A 30 2.41 6.90 4.78
CA VAL A 30 2.84 6.98 3.38
C VAL A 30 2.69 5.60 2.76
N SER A 31 1.86 5.49 1.73
CA SER A 31 1.71 4.26 0.96
C SER A 31 2.41 4.40 -0.39
N LEU A 32 3.13 3.36 -0.77
CA LEU A 32 3.98 3.31 -1.95
C LEU A 32 3.80 1.96 -2.64
N SER A 33 3.69 2.00 -3.96
CA SER A 33 3.59 0.83 -4.82
C SER A 33 4.90 0.63 -5.58
N ALA A 34 5.12 -0.58 -6.12
CA ALA A 34 6.25 -0.88 -7.00
C ALA A 34 7.62 -0.41 -6.49
N VAL A 35 7.86 -0.51 -5.17
CA VAL A 35 8.97 0.15 -4.47
C VAL A 35 10.38 -0.36 -4.82
N GLY A 36 10.51 -1.34 -5.73
CA GLY A 36 11.79 -1.81 -6.27
C GLY A 36 12.84 -2.07 -5.19
N ASP A 37 14.04 -1.49 -5.35
CA ASP A 37 15.15 -1.65 -4.40
C ASP A 37 14.94 -0.93 -3.05
N LEU A 38 13.94 -0.06 -2.91
CA LEU A 38 13.61 0.58 -1.62
C LEU A 38 13.31 -0.48 -0.55
N ILE A 39 12.73 -1.62 -0.96
CA ILE A 39 12.39 -2.72 -0.05
C ILE A 39 13.62 -3.30 0.65
N LYS A 40 14.80 -3.21 0.02
CA LYS A 40 16.08 -3.73 0.52
C LYS A 40 16.83 -2.73 1.38
N ARG A 41 16.42 -1.45 1.40
CA ARG A 41 17.09 -0.40 2.19
C ARG A 41 16.81 -0.55 3.68
N ASN A 42 17.69 0.00 4.50
CA ASN A 42 17.51 -0.03 5.95
C ASN A 42 16.40 0.94 6.39
N ASN A 43 15.81 0.69 7.56
CA ASN A 43 14.67 1.46 8.06
C ASN A 43 14.99 2.95 8.27
N ASN A 44 16.20 3.28 8.72
CA ASN A 44 16.60 4.65 9.07
C ASN A 44 16.82 5.52 7.82
N GLU A 45 17.32 4.93 6.74
CA GLU A 45 17.43 5.59 5.44
C GLU A 45 16.03 5.87 4.87
N ILE A 46 15.14 4.88 4.91
CA ILE A 46 13.77 5.04 4.42
C ILE A 46 13.07 6.14 5.23
N SER A 47 13.12 6.09 6.57
CA SER A 47 12.46 7.08 7.41
C SER A 47 13.02 8.49 7.15
N SER A 48 14.34 8.65 7.06
CA SER A 48 14.96 9.96 6.78
C SER A 48 14.52 10.54 5.43
N ILE A 49 14.52 9.73 4.37
CA ILE A 49 14.10 10.16 3.02
C ILE A 49 12.63 10.59 3.03
N TYR A 50 11.75 9.74 3.57
CA TYR A 50 10.32 9.97 3.52
C TYR A 50 9.84 11.02 4.50
N GLU A 51 10.48 11.16 5.66
CA GLU A 51 10.22 12.26 6.58
C GLU A 51 10.48 13.61 5.90
N LYS A 52 11.63 13.75 5.22
CA LYS A 52 11.94 14.98 4.48
C LYS A 52 10.88 15.29 3.44
N LEU A 53 10.52 14.31 2.61
CA LEU A 53 9.53 14.49 1.54
C LEU A 53 8.14 14.82 2.09
N VAL A 54 7.70 14.17 3.17
CA VAL A 54 6.41 14.45 3.82
C VAL A 54 6.39 15.84 4.42
N ARG A 55 7.47 16.26 5.10
CA ARG A 55 7.57 17.61 5.68
C ARG A 55 7.50 18.70 4.62
N GLU A 56 8.16 18.49 3.48
CA GLU A 56 8.09 19.40 2.33
C GLU A 56 6.68 19.42 1.73
N ALA A 57 6.08 18.25 1.48
CA ALA A 57 4.76 18.14 0.87
C ALA A 57 3.63 18.73 1.72
N LEU A 58 3.72 18.61 3.06
CA LEU A 58 2.70 19.05 4.00
C LEU A 58 3.06 20.38 4.70
N ASN A 59 4.16 21.04 4.32
CA ASN A 59 4.67 22.25 4.97
C ASN A 59 4.79 22.13 6.50
N ILE A 60 5.28 20.99 7.00
CA ILE A 60 5.36 20.72 8.45
C ILE A 60 6.47 21.59 9.09
N PRO A 61 6.17 22.33 10.16
CA PRO A 61 7.17 23.15 10.85
C PRO A 61 8.35 22.32 11.37
N LYS A 62 9.56 22.87 11.29
CA LYS A 62 10.79 22.26 11.83
C LYS A 62 10.75 21.99 13.33
N THR A 63 9.92 22.73 14.07
CA THR A 63 9.69 22.54 15.51
C THR A 63 8.89 21.28 15.83
N THR A 64 8.18 20.72 14.85
CA THR A 64 7.40 19.49 14.99
C THR A 64 8.33 18.30 15.08
N LYS A 65 8.21 17.53 16.17
CA LYS A 65 9.03 16.34 16.41
C LYS A 65 8.31 15.11 15.86
N THR A 66 9.09 14.25 15.20
CA THR A 66 8.66 12.89 14.90
C THR A 66 8.85 12.08 16.18
N LEU A 67 7.76 11.54 16.72
CA LEU A 67 7.78 10.77 17.96
C LEU A 67 8.26 9.34 17.72
N ASP A 68 7.70 8.69 16.70
CA ASP A 68 7.98 7.31 16.32
C ASP A 68 7.81 7.13 14.81
N PHE A 69 8.34 6.02 14.29
CA PHE A 69 8.13 5.59 12.92
C PHE A 69 8.00 4.07 12.81
N LEU A 70 7.24 3.61 11.82
CA LEU A 70 7.09 2.20 11.50
C LEU A 70 7.21 2.02 9.98
N ILE A 71 8.04 1.07 9.55
CA ILE A 71 8.18 0.68 8.14
C ILE A 71 7.58 -0.72 7.96
N VAL A 72 6.51 -0.81 7.19
CA VAL A 72 5.89 -2.08 6.80
C VAL A 72 6.32 -2.41 5.36
N ARG A 73 6.81 -3.64 5.15
CA ARG A 73 7.25 -4.14 3.84
C ARG A 73 6.38 -5.30 3.41
N SER A 74 5.78 -5.17 2.23
CA SER A 74 4.99 -6.22 1.61
C SER A 74 5.52 -6.50 0.19
N PRO A 75 6.59 -7.31 0.04
CA PRO A 75 7.25 -7.56 -1.25
C PRO A 75 6.34 -8.21 -2.29
N LYS A 76 5.23 -8.82 -1.85
CA LYS A 76 4.24 -9.49 -2.70
C LYS A 76 2.87 -8.80 -2.64
N ALA A 77 2.84 -7.51 -2.28
CA ALA A 77 1.59 -6.75 -2.15
C ALA A 77 0.84 -6.60 -3.48
N THR A 78 1.56 -6.55 -4.59
CA THR A 78 0.98 -6.41 -5.93
C THR A 78 1.65 -7.42 -6.84
N GLN A 79 0.84 -8.12 -7.62
CA GLN A 79 1.34 -9.04 -8.63
C GLN A 79 1.96 -8.22 -9.77
N THR A 80 3.26 -8.39 -10.01
CA THR A 80 3.97 -7.73 -11.11
C THR A 80 4.01 -8.57 -12.38
N THR A 81 3.78 -9.89 -12.26
CA THR A 81 3.82 -10.84 -13.36
C THR A 81 2.57 -11.70 -13.36
N PHE A 82 1.97 -11.84 -14.54
CA PHE A 82 0.85 -12.74 -14.76
C PHE A 82 1.29 -14.19 -14.57
N ILE A 83 0.50 -14.96 -13.80
CA ILE A 83 0.68 -16.40 -13.66
C ILE A 83 -0.67 -17.06 -13.99
N ASP A 84 -0.71 -17.82 -15.09
CA ASP A 84 -1.88 -18.63 -15.46
C ASP A 84 -1.98 -19.85 -14.53
N ILE A 85 -2.61 -19.65 -13.37
CA ILE A 85 -2.84 -20.74 -12.41
C ILE A 85 -4.15 -21.42 -12.76
N LYS A 86 -4.04 -22.59 -13.39
CA LYS A 86 -5.19 -23.45 -13.69
C LYS A 86 -5.54 -24.30 -12.48
N ASN A 87 -6.83 -24.40 -12.17
CA ASN A 87 -7.33 -25.37 -11.19
C ASN A 87 -6.91 -26.78 -11.62
N LYS A 88 -6.47 -27.59 -10.65
CA LYS A 88 -5.96 -28.94 -10.92
C LYS A 88 -6.58 -29.93 -9.95
N HIS A 89 -7.29 -30.92 -10.49
CA HIS A 89 -8.07 -31.89 -9.71
C HIS A 89 -8.98 -31.17 -8.69
N ASN A 90 -8.88 -31.53 -7.41
CA ASN A 90 -9.66 -30.97 -6.31
C ASN A 90 -9.00 -29.74 -5.66
N LEU A 91 -8.05 -29.10 -6.33
CA LEU A 91 -7.41 -27.86 -5.88
C LEU A 91 -7.94 -26.68 -6.69
N TYR A 92 -8.53 -25.72 -5.97
CA TYR A 92 -9.11 -24.51 -6.51
C TYR A 92 -8.43 -23.28 -5.91
N PHE A 93 -8.19 -22.27 -6.74
CA PHE A 93 -7.48 -21.05 -6.33
C PHE A 93 -8.40 -19.84 -6.33
N ALA A 94 -8.34 -19.07 -5.24
CA ALA A 94 -9.00 -17.78 -5.08
C ALA A 94 -7.99 -16.75 -4.57
N GLY A 95 -8.20 -15.49 -4.93
CA GLY A 95 -7.30 -14.38 -4.61
C GLY A 95 -7.55 -13.20 -5.55
N ASP A 96 -7.13 -12.03 -5.12
CA ASP A 96 -7.17 -10.79 -5.93
C ASP A 96 -6.38 -10.91 -7.24
N TRP A 97 -5.39 -11.79 -7.29
CA TRP A 97 -4.56 -12.08 -8.45
C TRP A 97 -5.16 -13.09 -9.46
N THR A 98 -6.32 -13.69 -9.15
CA THR A 98 -6.90 -14.76 -9.98
C THR A 98 -7.81 -14.26 -11.11
N ILE A 99 -8.25 -12.99 -11.07
CA ILE A 99 -9.12 -12.39 -12.09
C ILE A 99 -8.33 -11.34 -12.88
N ASN A 100 -7.93 -11.68 -14.09
CA ASN A 100 -6.96 -10.92 -14.89
C ASN A 100 -7.42 -9.53 -15.33
N ASN A 101 -8.72 -9.27 -15.38
CA ASN A 101 -9.29 -8.01 -15.85
C ASN A 101 -9.73 -7.08 -14.71
N LEU A 102 -9.31 -7.37 -13.47
CA LEU A 102 -9.60 -6.56 -12.30
C LEU A 102 -8.31 -6.22 -11.52
N PRO A 103 -8.28 -5.08 -10.83
CA PRO A 103 -7.11 -4.71 -10.03
C PRO A 103 -6.94 -5.63 -8.81
N ASN A 104 -5.69 -5.80 -8.35
CA ASN A 104 -5.32 -6.49 -7.11
C ASN A 104 -5.89 -5.77 -5.87
N THR A 105 -7.14 -6.03 -5.55
CA THR A 105 -7.92 -5.36 -4.49
C THR A 105 -8.69 -6.37 -3.66
N MET A 106 -9.15 -5.93 -2.48
CA MET A 106 -9.99 -6.76 -1.61
C MET A 106 -11.29 -7.17 -2.31
N GLU A 107 -11.87 -6.28 -3.10
CA GLU A 107 -13.06 -6.52 -3.91
C GLU A 107 -12.84 -7.65 -4.90
N THR A 108 -11.69 -7.66 -5.60
CA THR A 108 -11.33 -8.75 -6.52
C THR A 108 -11.12 -10.07 -5.79
N ALA A 109 -10.49 -10.04 -4.60
CA ALA A 109 -10.32 -11.25 -3.79
C ALA A 109 -11.68 -11.86 -3.42
N VAL A 110 -12.63 -11.05 -2.96
CA VAL A 110 -13.98 -11.52 -2.64
C VAL A 110 -14.69 -12.07 -3.89
N LEU A 111 -14.61 -11.34 -5.01
CA LEU A 111 -15.25 -11.76 -6.25
C LEU A 111 -14.68 -13.08 -6.80
N SER A 112 -13.38 -13.31 -6.65
CA SER A 112 -12.74 -14.56 -7.08
C SER A 112 -13.32 -15.78 -6.40
N SER A 113 -13.55 -15.70 -5.09
CA SER A 113 -14.16 -16.78 -4.31
C SER A 113 -15.59 -17.06 -4.78
N LYS A 114 -16.35 -15.99 -5.05
CA LYS A 114 -17.73 -16.12 -5.56
C LYS A 114 -17.77 -16.78 -6.94
N LYS A 115 -16.87 -16.41 -7.85
CA LYS A 115 -16.77 -17.03 -9.19
C LYS A 115 -16.40 -18.51 -9.11
N LEU A 116 -15.48 -18.86 -8.21
CA LEU A 116 -15.05 -20.24 -8.02
C LEU A 116 -16.21 -21.13 -7.58
N LEU A 117 -17.05 -20.67 -6.64
CA LEU A 117 -18.25 -21.40 -6.24
C LEU A 117 -19.17 -21.64 -7.44
N VAL A 118 -19.60 -20.60 -8.13
CA VAL A 118 -20.53 -20.71 -9.29
C VAL A 118 -20.04 -21.66 -10.38
N ASN A 119 -18.72 -21.74 -10.61
CA ASN A 119 -18.15 -22.53 -11.69
C ASN A 119 -17.91 -24.00 -11.32
N PHE A 120 -17.85 -24.35 -10.04
CA PHE A 120 -17.39 -25.67 -9.59
C PHE A 120 -18.26 -26.32 -8.50
N PHE A 121 -19.23 -25.63 -7.91
CA PHE A 121 -20.12 -26.10 -6.84
C PHE A 121 -21.56 -25.62 -7.05
#